data_AF-A0A930ZKP7-F1
#
_entry.id   AF-A0A930ZKP7-F1
#
_cell.length_a   1.000
_cell.length_b   1.000
_cell.length_c   1.000
_cell.angle_alpha   90.00
_cell.angle_beta   90.00
_cell.angle_gamma   90.00
#
_symmetry.space_group_name_H-M   'P 1'
#
loop_
_entity.id
_entity.type
_entity.pdbx_description
1 polymer ?
#
loop_
_entity_poly.entity_id
_entity_poly.type
_entity_poly.pdbx_seq_one_letter_code
_entity_poly.pdbx_strand_id
1 'polypeptide(L)'
;MQFDVYKNRSAAKERFPYLLDVQVGLLDALETRVVIPLALKESFEGKILSVLSPVLEVKGKEYVALTSQLAGVAKRDLGSYVVSAAQKRQEIIAAIDFLFTGV
;
A
#
# COMPACT_ATOMS: atom_id res chain seq x y z
N MET A 1 2.19 -9.05 -7.17
CA MET A 1 3.11 -8.40 -8.12
C MET A 1 3.13 -6.92 -7.76
N GLN A 2 4.01 -6.13 -8.37
CA GLN A 2 4.06 -4.70 -8.10
C GLN A 2 2.70 -4.04 -8.35
N PHE A 3 2.26 -3.23 -7.39
CA PHE A 3 0.97 -2.54 -7.30
C PHE A 3 -0.26 -3.43 -7.07
N ASP A 4 -0.07 -4.70 -6.75
CA ASP A 4 -1.18 -5.53 -6.30
C ASP A 4 -1.49 -5.30 -4.82
N VAL A 5 -2.77 -5.37 -4.51
CA VAL A 5 -3.30 -5.26 -3.14
C VAL A 5 -3.59 -6.66 -2.62
N TYR A 6 -3.08 -6.93 -1.42
CA TYR A 6 -3.23 -8.19 -0.70
C TYR A 6 -3.91 -7.97 0.65
N LYS A 7 -4.57 -9.01 1.18
CA LYS A 7 -5.00 -8.99 2.59
C LYS A 7 -3.79 -8.92 3.52
N ASN A 8 -3.87 -8.14 4.57
CA ASN A 8 -2.86 -8.13 5.63
C ASN A 8 -3.10 -9.29 6.61
N ARG A 9 -2.10 -10.15 6.82
CA ARG A 9 -2.15 -11.22 7.83
C ARG A 9 -1.33 -10.94 9.08
N SER A 10 -0.64 -9.80 9.14
CA SER A 10 0.13 -9.39 10.30
C SER A 10 -0.78 -8.96 11.47
N ALA A 11 -0.17 -8.71 12.63
CA ALA A 11 -0.87 -8.22 13.82
C ALA A 11 -1.58 -6.87 13.59
N ALA A 12 -1.13 -6.08 12.62
CA ALA A 12 -1.69 -4.76 12.31
C ALA A 12 -2.95 -4.80 11.42
N LYS A 13 -3.46 -5.99 11.05
CA LYS A 13 -4.59 -6.17 10.12
C LYS A 13 -5.87 -5.43 10.49
N GLU A 14 -6.14 -5.22 11.78
CA GLU A 14 -7.33 -4.48 12.22
C GLU A 14 -7.27 -3.00 11.81
N ARG A 15 -6.07 -2.41 11.88
CA ARG A 15 -5.84 -1.02 11.47
C ARG A 15 -5.58 -0.90 9.97
N PHE A 16 -4.89 -1.88 9.40
CA PHE A 16 -4.49 -1.93 8.00
C PHE A 16 -4.91 -3.24 7.37
N PRO A 17 -6.18 -3.39 6.95
CA PRO A 17 -6.70 -4.67 6.45
C PRO A 17 -6.05 -5.12 5.13
N TYR A 18 -5.44 -4.19 4.39
CA TYR A 18 -4.79 -4.47 3.11
C TYR A 18 -3.38 -3.89 3.05
N LEU A 19 -2.53 -4.53 2.23
CA LEU A 19 -1.17 -4.12 1.92
C LEU A 19 -1.03 -3.98 0.41
N LEU A 20 -0.51 -2.84 -0.05
CA LEU A 20 -0.13 -2.61 -1.43
C LEU A 20 1.34 -3.03 -1.60
N ASP A 21 1.61 -4.02 -2.45
CA ASP A 21 2.98 -4.36 -2.84
C ASP A 21 3.53 -3.28 -3.77
N VAL A 22 4.67 -2.68 -3.45
CA VAL A 22 5.32 -1.65 -4.29
C VAL A 22 6.69 -2.12 -4.80
N GLN A 23 7.09 -3.33 -4.45
CA GLN A 23 8.36 -3.91 -4.85
C GLN A 23 8.30 -4.38 -6.31
N VAL A 24 9.34 -4.06 -7.08
CA VAL A 24 9.45 -4.47 -8.49
C VAL A 24 9.48 -6.00 -8.63
N GLY A 25 8.84 -6.51 -9.67
CA GLY A 25 8.73 -7.96 -9.95
C GLY A 25 10.08 -8.68 -10.12
N LEU A 26 11.14 -7.96 -10.51
CA LEU A 26 12.49 -8.52 -10.61
C LEU A 26 13.01 -9.07 -9.26
N LEU A 27 12.49 -8.55 -8.15
CA LEU A 27 12.84 -8.95 -6.79
C LEU A 27 11.85 -9.98 -6.20
N ASP A 28 11.05 -10.65 -7.04
CA ASP A 28 10.06 -11.64 -6.61
C ASP A 28 10.67 -12.86 -5.92
N ALA A 29 11.98 -13.11 -6.05
CA ALA A 29 12.65 -14.22 -5.35
C ALA A 29 12.90 -13.94 -3.86
N LEU A 30 12.87 -12.68 -3.40
CA LEU A 30 13.12 -12.34 -1.99
C LEU A 30 11.98 -12.81 -1.09
N GLU A 31 12.28 -13.27 0.13
CA GLU A 31 11.25 -13.68 1.11
C GLU A 31 10.49 -12.51 1.74
N THR A 32 10.85 -11.28 1.40
CA THR A 32 10.23 -10.06 1.86
C THR A 32 9.66 -9.23 0.71
N ARG A 33 8.70 -8.38 1.05
CA ARG A 33 8.08 -7.39 0.16
C ARG A 33 8.10 -6.03 0.81
N VAL A 34 8.49 -5.01 0.07
CA VAL A 34 8.21 -3.62 0.44
C VAL A 34 6.76 -3.32 0.12
N VAL A 35 6.01 -2.89 1.13
CA VAL A 35 4.57 -2.64 1.05
C VAL A 35 4.21 -1.28 1.63
N ILE A 36 3.06 -0.76 1.19
CA ILE A 36 2.39 0.38 1.79
C ILE A 36 1.08 -0.11 2.43
N PRO A 37 0.83 0.12 3.73
CA PRO A 37 -0.40 -0.28 4.37
C PRO A 37 -1.58 0.60 3.93
N LEU A 38 -2.75 -0.02 3.78
CA LEU A 38 -3.98 0.65 3.38
C LEU A 38 -4.93 0.76 4.57
N ALA A 39 -5.31 1.98 4.92
CA ALA A 39 -6.31 2.27 5.95
C ALA A 39 -7.62 2.71 5.32
N LEU A 40 -8.76 2.37 5.94
CA LEU A 40 -10.07 2.77 5.41
C LEU A 40 -10.18 4.31 5.41
N LYS A 41 -10.58 4.92 4.31
CA LYS A 41 -10.64 6.39 4.21
C LYS A 41 -11.62 7.00 5.22
N GLU A 42 -12.73 6.32 5.46
CA GLU A 42 -13.77 6.73 6.42
C GLU A 42 -13.26 6.78 7.87
N SER A 43 -12.13 6.12 8.21
CA SER A 43 -11.59 6.16 9.57
C SER A 43 -10.70 7.38 9.87
N PHE A 44 -10.51 8.29 8.90
CA PHE A 44 -9.72 9.51 9.10
C PHE A 44 -10.63 10.68 9.46
N GLU A 45 -10.43 11.26 10.65
CA GLU A 45 -11.13 12.46 11.12
C GLU A 45 -10.41 13.78 10.74
N GLY A 46 -9.22 13.69 10.13
CA GLY A 46 -8.35 14.84 9.84
C GLY A 46 -7.95 14.99 8.38
N LYS A 47 -7.15 16.02 8.08
CA LYS A 47 -6.61 16.26 6.74
C LYS A 47 -5.62 15.16 6.36
N ILE A 48 -5.90 14.52 5.23
CA ILE A 48 -4.98 13.60 4.57
C ILE A 48 -4.09 14.41 3.64
N LEU A 49 -2.77 14.29 3.79
CA LEU A 49 -1.83 14.90 2.85
C LEU A 49 -1.82 14.08 1.55
N SER A 50 -2.55 14.56 0.55
CA SER A 50 -2.82 13.84 -0.70
C SER A 50 -1.55 13.37 -1.42
N VAL A 51 -0.49 14.19 -1.43
CA VAL A 51 0.79 13.83 -2.08
C VAL A 51 1.44 12.61 -1.46
N LEU A 52 1.32 12.39 -0.15
CA LEU A 52 1.85 11.21 0.55
C LEU A 52 0.84 10.06 0.65
N SER A 53 -0.43 10.31 0.31
CA SER A 53 -1.52 9.42 0.68
C SER A 53 -2.50 9.18 -0.48
N PRO A 54 -2.05 8.50 -1.55
CA PRO A 54 -2.93 8.14 -2.66
C PRO A 54 -4.17 7.38 -2.18
N VAL A 55 -5.31 7.67 -2.79
CA VAL A 55 -6.56 6.96 -2.52
C VAL A 55 -6.77 5.88 -3.57
N LEU A 56 -7.00 4.66 -3.10
CA LEU A 56 -7.21 3.46 -3.92
C LEU A 56 -8.61 2.90 -3.64
N GLU A 57 -9.26 2.41 -4.68
CA GLU A 57 -10.50 1.66 -4.51
C GLU A 57 -10.18 0.17 -4.34
N VAL A 58 -10.68 -0.43 -3.25
CA VAL A 58 -10.54 -1.85 -2.98
C VAL A 58 -11.92 -2.40 -2.62
N LYS A 59 -12.48 -3.24 -3.50
CA LYS A 59 -13.83 -3.82 -3.36
C LYS A 59 -14.93 -2.77 -3.14
N GLY A 60 -14.93 -1.69 -3.91
CA GLY A 60 -15.94 -0.63 -3.84
C GLY A 60 -15.84 0.28 -2.61
N LYS A 61 -14.74 0.21 -1.86
CA LYS A 61 -14.44 1.12 -0.74
C LYS A 61 -13.14 1.86 -1.00
N GLU A 62 -13.08 3.11 -0.56
CA GLU A 62 -11.87 3.91 -0.65
C GLU A 62 -10.93 3.64 0.52
N TYR A 63 -9.67 3.36 0.18
CA TYR A 63 -8.58 3.18 1.12
C TYR A 63 -7.47 4.19 0.85
N VAL A 64 -6.84 4.64 1.92
CA VAL A 64 -5.71 5.57 1.88
C VAL A 64 -4.43 4.76 1.99
N ALA A 65 -3.56 4.88 1.00
CA ALA A 65 -2.23 4.29 1.01
C ALA A 65 -1.30 5.15 1.86
N LEU A 66 -0.96 4.68 3.07
CA LEU A 66 -0.15 5.44 4.02
C LEU A 66 1.34 5.29 3.70
N THR A 67 1.83 6.01 2.69
CA THR A 67 3.21 5.89 2.21
C THR A 67 4.23 6.16 3.32
N SER A 68 3.93 7.04 4.29
CA SER A 68 4.78 7.28 5.46
C SER A 68 4.97 6.06 6.38
N GLN A 69 4.14 5.02 6.23
CA GLN A 69 4.25 3.74 6.91
C GLN A 69 4.74 2.62 5.98
N LEU A 70 5.43 2.97 4.89
CA LEU A 70 6.13 2.02 4.04
C LEU A 70 7.02 1.12 4.89
N ALA A 71 6.91 -0.19 4.68
CA ALA A 71 7.60 -1.19 5.48
C ALA A 71 7.98 -2.42 4.65
N GLY A 72 9.00 -3.14 5.10
CA GLY A 72 9.26 -4.51 4.65
C GLY A 72 8.43 -5.50 5.46
N VAL A 73 7.74 -6.42 4.79
CA VAL A 73 7.01 -7.53 5.42
C VAL A 73 7.46 -8.87 4.85
N ALA A 74 7.34 -9.94 5.62
CA ALA A 74 7.58 -11.28 5.10
C ALA A 74 6.46 -11.67 4.12
N LYS A 75 6.78 -12.37 3.03
CA LYS A 75 5.79 -12.84 2.05
C LYS A 75 4.66 -13.66 2.68
N ARG A 76 4.95 -14.42 3.72
CA ARG A 76 3.95 -15.21 4.47
C ARG A 76 2.85 -14.36 5.11
N ASP A 77 3.14 -13.07 5.38
CA ASP A 77 2.21 -12.12 5.98
C ASP A 77 1.34 -11.40 4.92
N LEU A 78 1.68 -11.54 3.63
CA LEU A 78 0.79 -11.22 2.53
C LEU A 78 -0.23 -12.33 2.36
N GLY A 79 -1.50 -11.97 2.49
CA GLY A 79 -2.62 -12.89 2.31
C GLY A 79 -3.02 -13.05 0.85
N SER A 80 -4.28 -13.39 0.64
CA SER A 80 -4.84 -13.53 -0.70
C SER A 80 -4.76 -12.21 -1.46
N TYR A 81 -4.46 -12.30 -2.76
CA TYR A 81 -4.66 -11.21 -3.71
C TYR A 81 -6.11 -10.68 -3.64
N VAL A 82 -6.27 -9.38 -3.86
CA VAL A 82 -7.57 -8.70 -3.82
C VAL A 82 -7.87 -7.99 -5.14
N VAL A 83 -7.00 -7.07 -5.55
CA VAL A 83 -7.16 -6.24 -6.75
C VAL A 83 -5.81 -5.66 -7.16
N SER A 84 -5.68 -5.22 -8.41
CA SER A 84 -4.52 -4.44 -8.86
C SER A 84 -4.81 -2.94 -8.76
N ALA A 85 -3.82 -2.19 -8.31
CA ALA A 85 -3.80 -0.73 -8.28
C ALA A 85 -2.86 -0.14 -9.34
N ALA A 86 -2.47 -0.92 -10.36
CA ALA A 86 -1.54 -0.50 -11.41
C ALA A 86 -1.98 0.76 -12.17
N GLN A 87 -3.29 1.00 -12.29
CA GLN A 87 -3.87 2.24 -12.86
C GLN A 87 -3.50 3.50 -12.07
N LYS A 88 -3.15 3.36 -10.78
CA LYS A 88 -2.70 4.43 -9.88
C LYS A 88 -1.18 4.50 -9.77
N ARG A 89 -0.43 3.80 -10.64
CA ARG A 89 1.04 3.73 -10.61
C ARG A 89 1.71 5.09 -10.48
N GLN A 90 1.28 6.09 -11.25
CA GLN A 90 1.91 7.42 -11.21
C GLN A 90 1.74 8.08 -9.83
N GLU A 91 0.54 8.05 -9.25
CA GLU A 91 0.27 8.58 -7.91
C GLU A 91 1.05 7.83 -6.82
N ILE A 92 1.15 6.50 -6.93
CA ILE A 92 1.91 5.67 -5.98
C ILE A 92 3.41 5.99 -6.04
N ILE A 93 3.99 6.07 -7.24
CA ILE A 93 5.40 6.39 -7.41
C ILE A 93 5.71 7.81 -6.96
N ALA A 94 4.85 8.79 -7.28
CA ALA A 94 5.02 10.16 -6.82
C ALA A 94 4.99 10.25 -5.29
N ALA A 95 4.09 9.51 -4.63
CA ALA A 95 4.06 9.48 -3.16
C ALA A 95 5.33 8.89 -2.55
N ILE A 96 5.87 7.82 -3.14
CA ILE A 96 7.14 7.21 -2.71
C ILE A 96 8.31 8.16 -2.96
N ASP A 97 8.35 8.81 -4.14
CA ASP A 97 9.38 9.78 -4.47
C ASP A 97 9.34 10.95 -3.48
N PHE A 98 8.17 11.57 -3.28
CA PHE A 98 7.99 12.64 -2.30
C PHE A 98 8.42 12.22 -0.88
N LEU A 99 8.18 10.98 -0.46
CA LEU A 99 8.63 10.47 0.85
C LEU A 99 10.16 10.49 0.99
N PHE A 100 10.89 10.16 -0.07
CA PHE A 100 12.35 10.01 -0.03
C PHE A 100 13.12 11.24 -0.51
N THR A 101 12.59 11.97 -1.48
CA THR A 101 13.28 13.06 -2.19
C THR A 101 12.59 14.41 -2.00
N GLY A 102 11.31 14.43 -1.59
CA GLY A 102 10.53 15.66 -1.38
C GLY A 102 10.04 16.33 -2.68
N VAL A 103 10.14 15.65 -3.82
CA VAL A 103 9.72 16.12 -5.14
C VAL A 103 8.27 15.75 -5.45
#